data_AF-A0A969QPM8-F1
#
_entry.id   AF-A0A969QPM8-F1
#
_cell.length_a   1.000
_cell.length_b   1.000
_cell.length_c   1.000
_cell.angle_alpha   90.00
_cell.angle_beta   90.00
_cell.angle_gamma   90.00
#
_symmetry.space_group_name_H-M   'P 1'
#
loop_
_entity.id
_entity.type
_entity.pdbx_description
1 polymer ?
#
loop_
_entity_poly.entity_id
_entity_poly.type
_entity_poly.pdbx_seq_one_letter_code
_entity_poly.pdbx_strand_id
1 'polypeptide(L)'
;AATDSAADFAKLLTLAAEFLAGVTGRSEIWLASDLQLSNWQPEDESWSAARAGLAALPQKPAIRVLSLTGLPAPNTAIRLLGSRRLGDEMLFDLEILRSGDSRGTATLPLTTLLNRAKTTETLTIPGQSLRFQKRITSPLAATPVRVGFRFRQTGIPR
;
A
#
# COMPACT_ATOMS: atom_id res chain seq x y z
N ALA A 1 12.44 3.62 -31.19
CA ALA A 1 12.05 4.28 -29.93
C ALA A 1 10.55 4.04 -29.72
N ALA A 2 10.12 3.61 -28.53
CA ALA A 2 8.70 3.53 -28.23
C ALA A 2 8.21 4.96 -27.91
N THR A 3 7.35 5.50 -28.77
CA THR A 3 6.68 6.78 -28.51
C THR A 3 5.66 6.56 -27.41
N ASP A 4 5.81 7.33 -26.32
CA ASP A 4 4.79 7.46 -25.30
C ASP A 4 3.49 7.93 -25.97
N SER A 5 2.54 7.01 -26.11
CA SER A 5 1.28 7.26 -26.79
C SER A 5 0.25 7.55 -25.71
N ALA A 6 -0.42 8.70 -25.82
CA ALA A 6 -1.41 9.11 -24.85
C ALA A 6 -2.48 8.02 -24.65
N ALA A 7 -2.86 7.79 -23.40
CA ALA A 7 -3.97 6.90 -23.09
C ALA A 7 -5.29 7.53 -23.57
N ASP A 8 -6.24 6.71 -23.97
CA ASP A 8 -7.60 7.15 -24.31
C ASP A 8 -8.55 6.57 -23.25
N PHE A 9 -8.71 7.31 -22.15
CA PHE A 9 -9.51 6.83 -21.01
C PHE A 9 -11.01 6.72 -21.34
N ALA A 10 -11.54 7.59 -22.20
CA ALA A 10 -12.93 7.52 -22.63
C ALA A 10 -13.19 6.21 -23.39
N LYS A 11 -12.33 5.87 -24.36
CA LYS A 11 -12.42 4.61 -25.09
C LYS A 11 -12.24 3.38 -24.20
N LEU A 12 -11.27 3.41 -23.29
CA LEU A 12 -11.05 2.31 -22.34
C LEU A 12 -12.28 2.07 -21.45
N LEU A 13 -12.96 3.13 -21.02
CA LEU A 13 -14.19 3.02 -20.23
C LEU A 13 -15.38 2.48 -21.04
N THR A 14 -15.50 2.87 -22.32
CA THR A 14 -16.49 2.28 -23.23
C THR A 14 -16.27 0.77 -23.39
N LEU A 15 -15.03 0.35 -23.65
CA LEU A 15 -14.68 -1.08 -23.75
C LEU A 15 -14.94 -1.84 -22.44
N ALA A 16 -14.65 -1.20 -21.29
CA ALA A 16 -14.96 -1.78 -19.99
C ALA A 16 -16.47 -1.95 -19.79
N ALA A 17 -17.29 -0.99 -20.23
CA ALA A 17 -18.75 -1.11 -20.16
C ALA A 17 -19.26 -2.26 -21.04
N GLU A 18 -18.76 -2.39 -22.26
CA GLU A 18 -19.09 -3.50 -23.17
C GLU A 18 -18.74 -4.86 -22.55
N PHE A 19 -17.54 -4.98 -21.98
CA PHE A 19 -17.10 -6.19 -21.28
C PHE A 19 -18.01 -6.52 -20.09
N LEU A 20 -18.33 -5.53 -19.26
CA LEU A 20 -19.13 -5.71 -18.06
C LEU A 20 -20.61 -6.02 -18.35
N ALA A 21 -21.11 -5.77 -19.56
CA ALA A 21 -22.49 -6.12 -19.93
C ALA A 21 -22.77 -7.62 -19.82
N GLY A 22 -21.75 -8.48 -20.01
CA GLY A 22 -21.85 -9.94 -19.86
C GLY A 22 -21.43 -10.48 -18.49
N VAL A 23 -20.97 -9.62 -17.56
CA VAL A 23 -20.42 -10.04 -16.27
C VAL A 23 -21.47 -9.88 -15.16
N THR A 24 -21.69 -10.95 -14.40
CA THR A 24 -22.55 -10.91 -13.21
C THR A 24 -21.71 -10.70 -11.95
N GLY A 25 -22.17 -9.83 -11.05
CA GLY A 25 -21.53 -9.60 -9.75
C GLY A 25 -20.96 -8.19 -9.61
N ARG A 26 -20.59 -7.85 -8.37
CA ARG A 26 -20.00 -6.53 -8.09
C ARG A 26 -18.64 -6.42 -8.76
N SER A 27 -18.47 -5.35 -9.52
CA SER A 27 -17.26 -5.04 -10.27
C SER A 27 -16.70 -3.68 -9.88
N GLU A 28 -15.39 -3.52 -10.06
CA GLU A 28 -14.71 -2.23 -9.93
C GLU A 28 -13.86 -1.97 -11.18
N ILE A 29 -13.78 -0.71 -11.59
CA ILE A 29 -12.89 -0.23 -12.65
C ILE A 29 -11.83 0.65 -11.99
N TRP A 30 -10.56 0.31 -12.19
CA TRP A 30 -9.42 1.05 -11.65
C TRP A 30 -8.63 1.68 -12.80
N LEU A 31 -8.53 3.01 -12.82
CA LEU A 31 -7.74 3.77 -13.80
C LEU A 31 -6.44 4.22 -13.14
N ALA A 32 -5.31 3.64 -13.55
CA ALA A 32 -3.99 4.16 -13.17
C ALA A 32 -3.61 5.28 -14.14
N SER A 33 -3.36 6.47 -13.61
CA SER A 33 -3.24 7.68 -14.43
C SER A 33 -2.23 8.65 -13.84
N ASP A 34 -1.37 9.18 -14.70
CA ASP A 34 -0.49 10.32 -14.43
C ASP A 34 -1.20 11.68 -14.62
N LEU A 35 -2.53 11.68 -14.74
CA LEU A 35 -3.41 12.86 -14.79
C LEU A 35 -3.06 13.88 -15.88
N GLN A 36 -2.27 13.49 -16.89
CA GLN A 36 -1.96 14.38 -18.01
C GLN A 36 -3.21 14.66 -18.82
N LEU A 37 -3.45 15.93 -19.14
CA LEU A 37 -4.65 16.38 -19.85
C LEU A 37 -4.85 15.64 -21.19
N SER A 38 -3.76 15.34 -21.90
CA SER A 38 -3.76 14.59 -23.16
C SER A 38 -4.30 13.16 -23.03
N ASN A 39 -4.19 12.54 -21.84
CA ASN A 39 -4.73 11.21 -21.58
C ASN A 39 -6.23 11.24 -21.30
N TRP A 40 -6.72 12.34 -20.72
CA TRP A 40 -8.09 12.48 -20.26
C TRP A 40 -9.00 13.13 -21.29
N GLN A 41 -8.52 14.10 -22.05
CA GLN A 41 -9.29 14.82 -23.08
C GLN A 41 -10.73 15.15 -22.62
N PRO A 42 -10.90 15.93 -21.54
CA PRO A 42 -12.18 16.06 -20.83
C PRO A 42 -13.31 16.66 -21.70
N GLU A 43 -12.95 17.41 -22.74
CA GLU A 43 -13.87 18.02 -23.70
C GLU A 43 -14.28 17.08 -24.85
N ASP A 44 -13.71 15.87 -24.92
CA ASP A 44 -14.02 14.91 -25.97
C ASP A 44 -15.45 14.35 -25.81
N GLU A 45 -16.24 14.38 -26.88
CA GLU A 45 -17.63 13.94 -26.88
C GLU A 45 -17.79 12.44 -26.56
N SER A 46 -16.74 11.63 -26.79
CA SER A 46 -16.72 10.19 -26.49
C SER A 46 -16.95 9.88 -25.01
N TRP A 47 -16.67 10.82 -24.10
CA TRP A 47 -17.01 10.69 -22.69
C TRP A 47 -18.51 10.54 -22.44
N SER A 48 -19.35 11.12 -23.29
CA SER A 48 -20.80 10.96 -23.20
C SER A 48 -21.20 9.51 -23.43
N ALA A 49 -20.64 8.87 -24.46
CA ALA A 49 -20.89 7.47 -24.76
C ALA A 49 -20.38 6.54 -23.65
N ALA A 50 -19.16 6.78 -23.14
CA ALA A 50 -18.59 6.01 -22.03
C ALA A 50 -19.48 6.06 -20.77
N ARG A 51 -19.93 7.27 -20.39
CA ARG A 51 -20.85 7.46 -19.25
C ARG A 51 -22.18 6.76 -19.46
N ALA A 52 -22.77 6.88 -20.66
CA ALA A 52 -24.03 6.23 -20.99
C ALA A 52 -23.93 4.70 -20.90
N GLY A 53 -22.86 4.12 -21.45
CA GLY A 53 -22.60 2.68 -21.39
C GLY A 53 -22.50 2.16 -19.95
N LEU A 54 -21.71 2.83 -19.11
CA LEU A 54 -21.56 2.46 -17.69
C LEU A 54 -22.86 2.64 -16.89
N ALA A 55 -23.66 3.67 -17.21
CA ALA A 55 -24.93 3.92 -16.55
C ALA A 55 -26.01 2.89 -16.90
N ALA A 56 -25.93 2.30 -18.10
CA ALA A 56 -26.86 1.28 -18.59
C ALA A 56 -26.62 -0.12 -17.99
N LEU A 57 -25.46 -0.34 -17.34
CA LEU A 57 -25.15 -1.64 -16.72
C LEU A 57 -26.14 -1.98 -15.58
N PRO A 58 -26.64 -3.22 -15.51
CA PRO A 58 -27.51 -3.67 -14.42
C PRO A 58 -26.87 -3.51 -13.04
N GLN A 59 -25.55 -3.73 -12.95
CA GLN A 59 -24.75 -3.47 -11.77
C GLN A 59 -23.65 -2.46 -12.09
N LYS A 60 -23.82 -1.24 -11.56
CA LYS A 60 -22.89 -0.14 -11.79
C LYS A 60 -21.57 -0.40 -11.07
N PRO A 61 -20.43 -0.45 -11.76
CA PRO A 61 -19.14 -0.66 -11.12
C PRO A 61 -18.72 0.57 -10.33
N ALA A 62 -17.95 0.38 -9.25
CA ALA A 62 -17.24 1.49 -8.65
C ALA A 62 -16.07 1.89 -9.57
N ILE A 63 -15.95 3.17 -9.89
CA ILE A 63 -14.85 3.69 -10.71
C ILE A 63 -13.88 4.40 -9.78
N ARG A 64 -12.61 4.03 -9.83
CA ARG A 64 -11.53 4.58 -8.99
C ARG A 64 -10.39 5.04 -9.86
N VAL A 65 -9.81 6.19 -9.52
CA VAL A 65 -8.62 6.72 -10.20
C VAL A 65 -7.45 6.66 -9.22
N LEU A 66 -6.40 5.95 -9.61
CA LEU A 66 -5.12 5.93 -8.94
C LEU A 66 -4.20 6.96 -9.60
N SER A 67 -3.92 8.05 -8.90
CA SER A 67 -2.97 9.05 -9.36
C SER A 67 -1.53 8.52 -9.26
N LEU A 68 -0.79 8.67 -10.34
CA LEU A 68 0.66 8.41 -10.44
C LEU A 68 1.48 9.71 -10.31
N THR A 69 0.84 10.87 -10.13
CA THR A 69 1.52 12.19 -10.08
C THR A 69 2.00 12.62 -8.70
N GLY A 70 1.97 11.73 -7.71
CA GLY A 70 2.51 12.00 -6.39
C GLY A 70 3.98 11.59 -6.29
N LEU A 71 4.75 12.29 -5.46
CA LEU A 71 5.90 11.65 -4.83
C LEU A 71 5.37 10.40 -4.10
N PRO A 72 5.97 9.22 -4.29
CA PRO A 72 5.52 8.03 -3.59
C PRO A 72 5.51 8.33 -2.09
N ALA A 73 4.37 8.11 -1.44
CA ALA A 73 4.24 8.32 -0.01
C ALA A 73 5.35 7.53 0.70
N PRO A 74 6.03 8.13 1.70
CA PRO A 74 7.04 7.41 2.45
C PRO A 74 6.42 6.16 3.06
N ASN A 75 7.00 5.03 2.72
CA ASN A 75 6.59 3.70 3.16
C ASN A 75 7.69 3.14 4.04
N THR A 76 7.29 2.51 5.14
CA THR A 76 8.21 1.79 6.01
C THR A 76 7.77 0.33 6.09
N ALA A 77 8.67 -0.57 5.73
CA ALA A 77 8.49 -2.00 5.90
C ALA A 77 9.35 -2.50 7.07
N ILE A 78 8.87 -3.53 7.76
CA ILE A 78 9.67 -4.33 8.68
C ILE A 78 9.78 -5.75 8.13
N ARG A 79 10.99 -6.29 8.16
CA ARG A 79 11.32 -7.65 7.72
C ARG A 79 11.93 -8.41 8.89
N LEU A 80 11.44 -9.63 9.10
CA LEU A 80 12.08 -10.60 9.99
C LEU A 80 13.12 -11.37 9.18
N LEU A 81 14.40 -11.21 9.53
CA LEU A 81 15.51 -11.91 8.88
C LEU A 81 15.78 -13.28 9.54
N GLY A 82 15.56 -13.38 10.84
CA GLY A 82 15.77 -14.60 11.59
C GLY A 82 15.13 -14.52 12.97
N SER A 83 14.72 -15.68 13.49
CA SER A 83 14.22 -15.80 14.86
C SER A 83 14.86 -17.01 15.53
N ARG A 84 15.29 -16.84 16.78
CA ARG A 84 15.88 -17.92 17.57
C ARG A 84 15.42 -17.82 19.01
N ARG A 85 15.24 -18.97 19.66
CA ARG A 85 14.94 -19.06 21.08
C ARG A 85 16.21 -19.44 21.83
N LEU A 86 16.52 -18.73 22.89
CA LEU A 86 17.62 -19.01 23.81
C LEU A 86 17.04 -19.08 25.22
N GLY A 87 16.71 -20.29 25.68
CA GLY A 87 16.05 -20.49 26.97
C GLY A 87 14.69 -19.80 27.05
N ASP A 88 14.58 -18.81 27.93
CA ASP A 88 13.42 -17.95 28.13
C ASP A 88 13.44 -16.69 27.25
N GLU A 89 14.47 -16.47 26.44
CA GLU A 89 14.52 -15.36 25.49
C GLU A 89 14.14 -15.78 24.06
N MET A 90 13.48 -14.87 23.36
CA MET A 90 13.37 -14.89 21.90
C MET A 90 14.15 -13.72 21.32
N LEU A 91 15.04 -14.05 20.39
CA LEU A 91 15.82 -13.09 19.62
C LEU A 91 15.27 -13.02 18.20
N PHE A 92 15.02 -11.81 17.72
CA PHE A 92 14.57 -11.52 16.37
C PHE A 92 15.59 -10.61 15.69
N ASP A 93 16.16 -11.08 14.59
CA ASP A 93 16.97 -10.25 13.71
C ASP A 93 16.00 -9.54 12.76
N LEU A 94 15.86 -8.22 12.93
CA LEU A 94 14.88 -7.39 12.25
C LEU A 94 15.58 -6.40 11.32
N GLU A 95 14.91 -6.08 10.22
CA GLU A 95 15.32 -5.02 9.31
C GLU A 95 14.14 -4.09 9.05
N ILE A 96 14.38 -2.79 9.18
CA ILE A 96 13.44 -1.75 8.79
C ILE A 96 13.93 -1.14 7.49
N LEU A 97 13.04 -1.01 6.51
CA LEU A 97 13.30 -0.43 5.19
C LEU A 97 12.40 0.78 5.00
N ARG A 98 12.97 1.90 4.54
CA ARG A 98 12.24 3.14 4.22
C ARG A 98 12.30 3.42 2.72
N SER A 99 11.16 3.71 2.09
CA SER A 99 11.10 4.14 0.69
C SER A 99 11.45 5.63 0.52
N GLY A 100 11.74 6.03 -0.73
CA GLY A 100 12.05 7.40 -1.13
C GLY A 100 13.52 7.79 -0.99
N ASP A 101 13.86 9.03 -1.36
CA ASP A 101 15.20 9.64 -1.24
C ASP A 101 15.50 10.03 0.24
N SER A 102 15.27 9.06 1.15
CA SER A 102 15.31 9.18 2.61
C SER A 102 16.76 9.29 3.13
N ARG A 103 17.48 10.33 2.73
CA ARG A 103 18.89 10.58 3.13
C ARG A 103 19.03 11.05 4.58
N GLY A 104 17.95 11.57 5.19
CA GLY A 104 17.91 12.02 6.58
C GLY A 104 17.60 10.90 7.59
N THR A 105 17.74 11.18 8.87
CA THR A 105 17.33 10.29 9.97
C THR A 105 15.81 10.33 10.17
N ALA A 106 15.17 9.19 10.44
CA ALA A 106 13.78 9.16 10.91
C ALA A 106 13.64 8.50 12.27
N THR A 107 12.61 8.95 12.98
CA THR A 107 12.23 8.43 14.29
C THR A 107 10.88 7.74 14.18
N LEU A 108 10.82 6.42 14.39
CA LEU A 108 9.61 5.63 14.25
C LEU A 108 9.23 4.91 15.55
N PRO A 109 7.95 4.92 15.95
CA PRO A 109 7.48 4.11 17.06
C PRO A 109 7.32 2.66 16.62
N LEU A 110 8.18 1.77 17.12
CA LEU A 110 8.03 0.33 16.97
C LEU A 110 7.19 -0.21 18.12
N THR A 111 5.99 -0.69 17.81
CA THR A 111 5.17 -1.42 18.77
C THR A 111 5.43 -2.92 18.64
N THR A 112 5.84 -3.53 19.75
CA THR A 112 5.90 -4.98 19.94
C THR A 112 4.64 -5.44 20.68
N LEU A 113 3.98 -6.46 20.15
CA LEU A 113 2.89 -7.16 20.82
C LEU A 113 3.42 -8.51 21.28
N LEU A 114 3.37 -8.77 22.58
CA LEU A 114 3.68 -10.06 23.18
C LEU A 114 2.41 -10.59 23.85
N ASN A 115 1.78 -11.59 23.23
CA ASN A 115 0.45 -12.07 23.62
C ASN A 115 -0.58 -10.91 23.62
N ARG A 116 -0.95 -10.39 24.81
CA ARG A 116 -1.83 -9.21 24.96
C ARG A 116 -1.09 -7.95 25.42
N ALA A 117 0.16 -8.07 25.86
CA ALA A 117 0.97 -6.94 26.28
C ALA A 117 1.49 -6.18 25.05
N LYS A 118 1.43 -4.85 25.11
CA LYS A 118 1.95 -3.96 24.06
C LYS A 118 3.05 -3.10 24.65
N THR A 119 4.22 -3.13 24.05
CA THR A 119 5.34 -2.23 24.37
C THR A 119 5.66 -1.42 23.13
N THR A 120 5.89 -0.12 23.29
CA THR A 120 6.29 0.76 22.19
C THR A 120 7.62 1.39 22.54
N GLU A 121 8.57 1.31 21.61
CA GLU A 121 9.86 1.97 21.72
C GLU A 121 10.09 2.86 20.50
N THR A 122 10.92 3.87 20.69
CA THR A 122 11.28 4.81 19.63
C THR A 122 12.58 4.34 18.98
N LEU A 123 12.55 4.10 17.67
CA LEU A 123 13.71 3.72 16.88
C LEU A 123 14.19 4.88 16.02
N THR A 124 15.49 5.13 16.04
CA THR A 124 16.16 6.11 15.17
C THR A 124 16.82 5.37 14.01
N ILE A 125 16.35 5.64 12.79
CA ILE A 125 16.77 4.97 11.56
C ILE A 125 17.64 5.95 10.76
N PRO A 126 18.96 5.72 10.65
CA PRO A 126 19.81 6.48 9.76
C PRO A 126 19.60 6.02 8.30
N GLY A 127 19.28 6.94 7.39
CA GLY A 127 19.11 6.60 5.98
C GLY A 127 18.04 5.54 5.71
N GLN A 128 18.16 4.78 4.62
CA GLN A 128 17.05 3.94 4.14
C GLN A 128 16.84 2.62 4.90
N SER A 129 17.77 2.19 5.76
CA SER A 129 17.63 0.92 6.46
C SER A 129 18.24 0.89 7.85
N LEU A 130 17.63 0.12 8.75
CA LEU A 130 18.20 -0.23 10.05
C LEU A 130 18.05 -1.72 10.28
N ARG A 131 19.17 -2.42 10.46
CA ARG A 131 19.20 -3.80 10.97
C ARG A 131 19.54 -3.78 12.45
N PHE A 132 18.78 -4.53 13.23
CA PHE A 132 18.99 -4.62 14.67
C PHE A 132 18.43 -5.94 15.20
N GLN A 133 18.90 -6.33 16.38
CA GLN A 133 18.39 -7.49 17.08
C GLN A 133 17.45 -7.05 18.20
N LYS A 134 16.23 -7.59 18.20
CA LYS A 134 15.26 -7.40 19.28
C LYS A 134 15.27 -8.60 20.21
N ARG A 135 15.45 -8.35 21.50
CA ARG A 135 15.32 -9.38 22.55
C ARG A 135 13.98 -9.24 23.24
N ILE A 136 13.30 -10.36 23.43
CA ILE A 136 12.02 -10.43 24.14
C ILE A 136 12.09 -11.60 25.13
N THR A 137 11.95 -11.30 26.42
CA THR A 137 11.78 -12.33 27.45
C THR A 137 10.38 -12.94 27.32
N SER A 138 10.32 -14.25 27.15
CA SER A 138 9.11 -15.06 27.05
C SER A 138 8.55 -15.32 28.45
N PRO A 139 7.28 -14.95 28.74
CA PRO A 139 6.64 -15.36 29.98
C PRO A 139 6.32 -16.86 29.92
N LEU A 140 7.10 -17.67 30.64
CA LEU A 140 6.91 -19.11 30.92
C LEU A 140 6.95 -20.07 29.71
N ALA A 141 7.58 -21.24 29.90
CA ALA A 141 7.97 -22.18 28.84
C ALA A 141 6.81 -22.92 28.15
N ALA A 142 5.58 -22.90 28.71
CA ALA A 142 4.51 -23.82 28.31
C ALA A 142 3.35 -23.19 27.52
N THR A 143 3.36 -21.87 27.27
CA THR A 143 2.25 -21.20 26.56
C THR A 143 2.67 -20.80 25.14
N PRO A 144 1.86 -21.02 24.10
CA PRO A 144 2.16 -20.50 22.77
C PRO A 144 2.30 -18.97 22.81
N VAL A 145 3.47 -18.48 22.40
CA VAL A 145 3.79 -17.05 22.41
C VAL A 145 3.52 -16.47 21.03
N ARG A 146 2.66 -15.46 20.95
CA ARG A 146 2.46 -14.68 19.73
C ARG A 146 3.23 -13.38 19.83
N VAL A 147 4.16 -13.17 18.90
CA VAL A 147 4.88 -11.91 18.73
C VAL A 147 4.42 -11.22 17.45
N GLY A 148 4.12 -9.94 17.55
CA GLY A 148 3.82 -9.08 16.39
C GLY A 148 4.58 -7.77 16.47
N PHE A 149 5.04 -7.29 15.32
CA PHE A 149 5.67 -5.98 15.18
C PHE A 149 4.83 -5.11 14.25
N ARG A 150 4.64 -3.84 14.62
CA ARG A 150 3.94 -2.87 13.77
C ARG A 150 4.45 -1.46 13.98
N PHE A 151 4.32 -0.66 12.94
CA PHE A 151 4.41 0.80 13.04
C PHE A 151 3.00 1.40 13.13
N ARG A 152 2.87 2.54 13.80
CA ARG A 152 1.64 3.34 13.76
C ARG A 152 1.82 4.40 12.67
N GLN A 153 1.19 4.21 11.52
CA GLN A 153 1.07 5.27 10.52
C GLN A 153 0.01 6.25 11.04
N THR A 154 0.43 7.39 11.57
CA THR A 154 -0.48 8.53 11.80
C THR A 154 -0.97 9.00 10.44
N GLY A 155 -2.29 9.14 10.31
CA GLY A 155 -3.00 9.27 9.04
C GLY A 155 -2.52 10.38 8.12
N ILE A 156 -2.81 10.18 6.83
CA ILE A 156 -2.70 11.17 5.76
C ILE A 156 -3.43 12.45 6.21
N PRO A 157 -2.79 13.64 6.25
CA PRO A 157 -3.51 14.89 6.44
C PRO A 157 -4.51 15.05 5.27
N ARG A 158 -5.77 15.31 5.61
CA ARG A 158 -6.84 15.58 4.66
C ARG A 158 -6.55 16.85 3.87
#